data_AF-A0A8T3MNT9-F1
#
_entry.id   AF-A0A8T3MNT9-F1
#
_cell.length_a   1.000
_cell.length_b   1.000
_cell.length_c   1.000
_cell.angle_alpha   90.00
_cell.angle_beta   90.00
_cell.angle_gamma   90.00
#
_symmetry.space_group_name_H-M   'P 1'
#
loop_
_entity.id
_entity.type
_entity.pdbx_description
1 polymer ?
#
loop_
_entity_poly.entity_id
_entity_poly.type
_entity_poly.pdbx_seq_one_letter_code
_entity_poly.pdbx_strand_id
1 'polypeptide(L)'
;MTDAPAATIGLAPLRTPPAGLPDPNITPPTIAEPGDPFSAVRVVDLVARLERGAPIRLEDIASRLEATYLDWLFPVPAVADVLLQLQSNWMADYRNSTGIVVEDGPLGPTLTLEDSSRVDPWIVRQAARAAARCTERLAEFSRRDRTTAGG
;
A
#
# COMPACT_ATOMS: atom_id res chain seq x y z
N MET A 1 22.33 23.54 3.72
CA MET A 1 20.97 23.04 4.01
C MET A 1 20.30 22.93 2.65
N THR A 2 20.36 21.75 2.04
CA THR A 2 19.77 21.53 0.72
C THR A 2 18.27 21.44 0.91
N ASP A 3 17.52 22.31 0.24
CA ASP A 3 16.06 22.30 0.22
C ASP A 3 15.62 20.96 -0.38
N ALA A 4 15.00 20.10 0.42
CA ALA A 4 14.46 18.84 -0.07
C ALA A 4 13.27 19.15 -0.99
N PRO A 5 13.14 18.49 -2.15
CA PRO A 5 12.03 18.79 -3.06
C PRO A 5 10.70 18.59 -2.33
N ALA A 6 9.82 19.60 -2.36
CA ALA A 6 8.50 19.52 -1.74
C ALA A 6 7.53 18.70 -2.60
N ALA A 7 6.59 18.01 -1.95
CA ALA A 7 5.55 17.27 -2.66
C ALA A 7 4.65 18.23 -3.45
N THR A 8 4.40 17.88 -4.72
CA THR A 8 3.49 18.63 -5.60
C THR A 8 2.09 18.00 -5.57
N ILE A 9 1.06 18.77 -5.90
CA ILE A 9 -0.32 18.27 -6.01
C ILE A 9 -0.45 17.37 -7.25
N GLY A 10 -1.09 16.22 -7.07
CA GLY A 10 -1.32 15.24 -8.12
C GLY A 10 -0.24 14.17 -8.19
N LEU A 11 -0.51 13.13 -8.96
CA LEU A 11 0.34 11.94 -9.05
C LEU A 11 0.83 11.74 -10.49
N ALA A 12 2.15 11.62 -10.66
CA ALA A 12 2.80 11.35 -11.94
C ALA A 12 2.27 10.05 -12.60
N PRO A 13 2.55 9.80 -13.89
CA PRO A 13 2.22 8.52 -14.51
C PRO A 13 2.82 7.34 -13.72
N LEU A 14 2.02 6.29 -13.53
CA LEU A 14 2.47 5.08 -12.83
C LEU A 14 3.53 4.36 -13.65
N ARG A 15 4.59 3.90 -12.99
CA ARG A 15 5.57 2.97 -13.54
C ARG A 15 4.91 1.65 -13.91
N THR A 16 5.55 0.91 -14.81
CA THR A 16 5.21 -0.48 -15.11
C THR A 16 5.26 -1.32 -13.82
N PRO A 17 4.28 -2.21 -13.57
CA PRO A 17 4.33 -3.11 -12.43
C PRO A 17 5.62 -3.93 -12.40
N PRO A 18 6.32 -4.03 -11.26
CA PRO A 18 7.46 -4.93 -11.13
C PRO A 18 7.04 -6.39 -11.33
N ALA A 19 7.95 -7.19 -11.87
CA ALA A 19 7.68 -8.61 -12.12
C ALA A 19 7.34 -9.36 -10.83
N GLY A 20 6.31 -10.21 -10.87
CA GLY A 20 5.86 -11.02 -9.73
C GLY A 20 4.90 -10.32 -8.77
N LEU A 21 4.50 -9.08 -9.05
CA LEU A 21 3.44 -8.42 -8.30
C LEU A 21 2.12 -9.20 -8.45
N PRO A 22 1.46 -9.60 -7.34
CA PRO A 22 0.19 -10.33 -7.40
C PRO A 22 -0.94 -9.42 -7.90
N ASP A 23 -1.99 -10.02 -8.47
CA ASP A 23 -3.20 -9.29 -8.82
C ASP A 23 -3.89 -8.75 -7.54
N PRO A 24 -4.09 -7.43 -7.41
CA PRO A 24 -4.73 -6.84 -6.24
C PRO A 24 -6.25 -7.04 -6.21
N ASN A 25 -6.89 -7.57 -7.27
CA ASN A 25 -8.34 -7.75 -7.38
C ASN A 25 -8.87 -8.96 -6.59
N ILE A 26 -8.40 -9.14 -5.36
CA ILE A 26 -8.90 -10.12 -4.40
C ILE A 26 -10.07 -9.46 -3.64
N THR A 27 -11.23 -10.10 -3.61
CA THR A 27 -12.50 -9.62 -3.00
C THR A 27 -12.77 -10.38 -1.69
N PRO A 28 -13.43 -9.91 -0.58
CA PRO A 28 -13.99 -8.58 -0.12
C PRO A 28 -13.39 -8.08 1.25
N PRO A 29 -13.63 -6.87 1.87
CA PRO A 29 -14.76 -5.88 1.87
C PRO A 29 -14.61 -4.68 0.89
N THR A 30 -15.47 -3.63 0.95
CA THR A 30 -15.53 -2.45 0.04
C THR A 30 -15.20 -1.09 0.70
N ILE A 31 -14.83 -1.09 1.98
CA ILE A 31 -14.36 0.11 2.70
C ILE A 31 -13.00 -0.23 3.26
N ALA A 32 -11.99 0.62 3.00
CA ALA A 32 -10.66 0.37 3.53
C ALA A 32 -10.58 0.67 5.03
N GLU A 33 -10.13 -0.32 5.79
CA GLU A 33 -9.93 -0.22 7.24
C GLU A 33 -8.45 -0.46 7.61
N PRO A 34 -7.94 0.17 8.68
CA PRO A 34 -6.62 -0.15 9.22
C PRO A 34 -6.47 -1.64 9.50
N GLY A 35 -5.32 -2.22 9.13
CA GLY A 35 -5.05 -3.64 9.26
C GLY A 35 -5.82 -4.58 8.30
N ASP A 36 -6.69 -4.07 7.43
CA ASP A 36 -7.42 -4.89 6.45
C ASP A 36 -6.48 -5.38 5.32
N PRO A 37 -6.32 -6.71 5.12
CA PRO A 37 -5.41 -7.23 4.10
C PRO A 37 -5.85 -6.88 2.66
N PHE A 38 -7.15 -6.72 2.41
CA PHE A 38 -7.67 -6.42 1.07
C PHE A 38 -7.39 -4.97 0.66
N SER A 39 -7.42 -4.06 1.62
CA SER A 39 -6.93 -2.69 1.48
C SER A 39 -5.41 -2.68 1.27
N ALA A 40 -4.68 -3.42 2.10
CA ALA A 40 -3.23 -3.47 2.04
C ALA A 40 -2.71 -3.95 0.67
N VAL A 41 -3.28 -5.00 0.07
CA VAL A 41 -2.81 -5.50 -1.23
C VAL A 41 -2.99 -4.45 -2.35
N ARG A 42 -4.08 -3.67 -2.32
CA ARG A 42 -4.36 -2.60 -3.30
C ARG A 42 -3.43 -1.40 -3.11
N VAL A 43 -3.21 -0.97 -1.87
CA VAL A 43 -2.26 0.09 -1.55
C VAL A 43 -0.84 -0.31 -1.97
N VAL A 44 -0.41 -1.52 -1.63
CA VAL A 44 0.94 -2.01 -1.97
C VAL A 44 1.13 -2.14 -3.49
N ASP A 45 0.11 -2.60 -4.23
CA ASP A 45 0.15 -2.65 -5.70
C ASP A 45 0.38 -1.25 -6.30
N LEU A 46 -0.38 -0.24 -5.84
CA LEU A 46 -0.20 1.13 -6.31
C LEU A 46 1.20 1.66 -5.96
N VAL A 47 1.65 1.47 -4.71
CA VAL A 47 2.96 1.92 -4.20
C VAL A 47 4.12 1.27 -4.97
N ALA A 48 3.95 0.04 -5.45
CA ALA A 48 4.93 -0.64 -6.30
C ALA A 48 5.21 0.12 -7.61
N ARG A 49 4.25 0.95 -8.04
CA ARG A 49 4.23 1.64 -9.34
C ARG A 49 4.39 3.15 -9.22
N LEU A 50 4.51 3.69 -8.01
CA LEU A 50 4.78 5.11 -7.79
C LEU A 50 6.20 5.48 -8.23
N GLU A 51 6.39 6.75 -8.57
CA GLU A 51 7.70 7.36 -8.75
C GLU A 51 8.58 7.17 -7.49
N ARG A 52 9.90 7.13 -7.70
CA ARG A 52 10.90 6.98 -6.62
C ARG A 52 11.68 8.28 -6.46
N GLY A 53 12.28 8.49 -5.28
CA GLY A 53 13.16 9.62 -5.01
C GLY A 53 12.46 10.96 -4.76
N ALA A 54 11.14 11.02 -4.87
CA ALA A 54 10.35 12.23 -4.64
C ALA A 54 9.23 11.98 -3.62
N PRO A 55 8.89 12.96 -2.77
CA PRO A 55 7.77 12.85 -1.85
C PRO A 55 6.43 12.96 -2.58
N ILE A 56 5.52 12.04 -2.28
CA ILE A 56 4.18 11.95 -2.85
C ILE A 56 3.17 12.11 -1.72
N ARG A 57 2.17 12.97 -1.88
CA ARG A 57 1.15 13.21 -0.85
C ARG A 57 0.26 11.98 -0.70
N LEU A 58 -0.06 11.61 0.54
CA LEU A 58 -0.96 10.49 0.81
C LEU A 58 -2.39 10.73 0.27
N GLU A 59 -2.84 11.99 0.20
CA GLU A 59 -4.13 12.36 -0.39
C GLU A 59 -4.18 12.05 -1.90
N ASP A 60 -3.08 12.27 -2.62
CA ASP A 60 -2.98 11.96 -4.05
C ASP A 60 -2.91 10.43 -4.29
N ILE A 61 -2.29 9.69 -3.38
CA ILE A 61 -2.30 8.22 -3.38
C ILE A 61 -3.72 7.70 -3.14
N ALA A 62 -4.42 8.19 -2.11
CA ALA A 62 -5.81 7.83 -1.80
C ALA A 62 -6.74 8.13 -2.98
N SER A 63 -6.65 9.35 -3.53
CA SER A 63 -7.44 9.77 -4.70
C SER A 63 -7.20 8.87 -5.91
N ARG A 64 -5.96 8.42 -6.13
CA ARG A 64 -5.63 7.48 -7.21
C ARG A 64 -6.22 6.09 -6.95
N LEU A 65 -6.21 5.60 -5.70
CA LEU A 65 -6.82 4.32 -5.34
C LEU A 65 -8.33 4.36 -5.61
N GLU A 66 -9.03 5.39 -5.15
CA GLU A 66 -10.47 5.55 -5.35
C GLU A 66 -10.84 5.68 -6.85
N ALA A 67 -10.03 6.41 -7.63
CA ALA A 67 -10.21 6.49 -9.07
C ALA A 67 -9.96 5.14 -9.80
N THR A 68 -9.16 4.25 -9.21
CA THR A 68 -8.86 2.92 -9.77
C THR A 68 -9.90 1.88 -9.36
N TYR A 69 -10.38 1.97 -8.12
CA TYR A 69 -11.31 1.03 -7.50
C TYR A 69 -12.59 1.77 -7.13
N LEU A 70 -13.47 1.98 -8.11
CA LEU A 70 -14.67 2.81 -7.96
C LEU A 70 -15.65 2.31 -6.87
N ASP A 71 -15.59 1.02 -6.54
CA ASP A 71 -16.42 0.41 -5.50
C ASP A 71 -15.78 0.49 -4.10
N TRP A 72 -14.66 1.22 -3.95
CA TRP A 72 -13.89 1.32 -2.73
C TRP A 72 -13.70 2.76 -2.25
N LEU A 73 -13.72 2.93 -0.92
CA LEU A 73 -13.30 4.16 -0.25
C LEU A 73 -11.93 3.93 0.41
N PHE A 74 -10.98 4.87 0.23
CA PHE A 74 -9.65 4.83 0.82
C PHE A 74 -9.38 6.05 1.68
N PRO A 75 -9.87 6.09 2.93
CA PRO A 75 -9.55 7.19 3.84
C PRO A 75 -8.03 7.31 4.03
N VAL A 76 -7.52 8.54 4.00
CA VAL A 76 -6.07 8.82 4.20
C VAL A 76 -5.50 8.11 5.44
N PRO A 77 -6.18 8.03 6.61
CA PRO A 77 -5.68 7.28 7.75
C PRO A 77 -5.48 5.77 7.49
N ALA A 78 -6.36 5.14 6.70
CA ALA A 78 -6.21 3.73 6.33
C ALA A 78 -5.03 3.51 5.37
N VAL A 79 -4.83 4.43 4.43
CA VAL A 79 -3.64 4.41 3.56
C VAL A 79 -2.37 4.61 4.39
N ALA A 80 -2.37 5.57 5.31
CA ALA A 80 -1.24 5.86 6.19
C ALA A 80 -0.84 4.64 7.04
N ASP A 81 -1.80 3.91 7.60
CA ASP A 81 -1.55 2.69 8.38
C ASP A 81 -0.76 1.65 7.57
N VAL A 82 -1.18 1.38 6.34
CA VAL A 82 -0.48 0.45 5.44
C VAL A 82 0.94 0.94 5.14
N LEU A 83 1.13 2.24 4.87
CA LEU A 83 2.43 2.80 4.56
C LEU A 83 3.38 2.79 5.76
N LEU A 84 2.87 3.09 6.96
CA LEU A 84 3.63 2.99 8.20
C LEU A 84 4.04 1.53 8.49
N GLN A 85 3.15 0.58 8.19
CA GLN A 85 3.48 -0.84 8.28
C GLN A 85 4.58 -1.24 7.29
N LEU A 86 4.58 -0.70 6.06
CA LEU A 86 5.65 -0.92 5.09
C LEU A 86 6.99 -0.34 5.59
N GLN A 87 7.00 0.89 6.11
CA GLN A 87 8.19 1.50 6.70
C GLN A 87 8.74 0.65 7.86
N SER A 88 7.87 0.19 8.76
CA SER A 88 8.23 -0.71 9.86
C SER A 88 8.85 -2.03 9.36
N ASN A 89 8.24 -2.65 8.35
CA ASN A 89 8.75 -3.88 7.74
C ASN A 89 10.12 -3.65 7.09
N TRP A 90 10.32 -2.50 6.44
CA TRP A 90 11.60 -2.16 5.82
C TRP A 90 12.70 -2.02 6.87
N MET A 91 12.42 -1.31 7.97
CA MET A 91 13.34 -1.20 9.11
C MET A 91 13.67 -2.57 9.73
N ALA A 92 12.68 -3.46 9.79
CA ALA A 92 12.88 -4.83 10.27
C ALA A 92 13.78 -5.66 9.34
N ASP A 93 13.67 -5.49 8.01
CA ASP A 93 14.40 -6.29 7.04
C ASP A 93 15.82 -5.74 6.76
N TYR A 94 15.99 -4.41 6.71
CA TYR A 94 17.24 -3.74 6.30
C TYR A 94 17.91 -2.89 7.38
N ARG A 95 17.33 -2.78 8.58
CA ARG A 95 17.88 -2.04 9.74
C ARG A 95 18.17 -0.56 9.45
N ASN A 96 17.40 0.05 8.54
CA ASN A 96 17.42 1.48 8.24
C ASN A 96 16.01 1.96 7.85
N SER A 97 15.79 3.26 7.79
CA SER A 97 14.50 3.85 7.39
C SER A 97 14.50 4.44 5.98
N THR A 98 15.60 4.36 5.22
CA THR A 98 15.76 5.13 3.98
C THR A 98 14.91 4.64 2.81
N GLY A 99 14.52 3.37 2.83
CA GLY A 99 13.79 2.73 1.73
C GLY A 99 12.37 3.24 1.52
N ILE A 100 11.66 3.45 2.63
CA ILE A 100 10.26 3.86 2.68
C ILE A 100 10.12 4.82 3.84
N VAL A 101 9.86 6.08 3.52
CA VAL A 101 9.73 7.16 4.52
C VAL A 101 8.32 7.71 4.43
N VAL A 102 7.58 7.63 5.54
CA VAL A 102 6.34 8.37 5.76
C VAL A 102 6.62 9.48 6.75
N GLU A 103 6.31 10.71 6.37
CA GLU A 103 6.57 11.90 7.18
C GLU A 103 5.54 13.00 6.94
N ASP A 104 5.39 13.91 7.90
CA ASP A 104 4.54 15.08 7.77
C ASP A 104 5.17 16.08 6.79
N GLY A 105 4.38 16.54 5.82
CA GLY A 105 4.76 17.59 4.87
C GLY A 105 3.87 18.84 5.00
N PRO A 106 4.26 19.96 4.36
CA PRO A 106 3.51 21.23 4.41
C PRO A 106 2.06 21.14 3.91
N LEU A 107 1.77 20.15 3.06
CA LEU A 107 0.46 19.91 2.44
C LEU A 107 -0.19 18.60 2.92
N GLY A 108 0.23 18.11 4.09
CA GLY A 108 -0.18 16.82 4.65
C GLY A 108 0.93 15.76 4.58
N PRO A 109 0.67 14.55 5.10
CA PRO A 109 1.66 13.48 5.14
C PRO A 109 2.06 13.03 3.73
N THR A 110 3.33 12.65 3.60
CA THR A 110 3.95 12.24 2.35
C THR A 110 4.63 10.87 2.46
N LEU A 111 4.80 10.22 1.31
CA LEU A 111 5.54 9.00 1.13
C LEU A 111 6.72 9.27 0.19
N THR A 112 7.93 8.93 0.62
CA THR A 112 9.12 8.89 -0.23
C THR A 112 9.64 7.46 -0.32
N LEU A 113 9.86 7.00 -1.55
CA LEU A 113 10.39 5.66 -1.84
C LEU A 113 11.82 5.82 -2.35
N GLU A 114 12.76 5.09 -1.78
CA GLU A 114 14.17 5.16 -2.20
C GLU A 114 14.30 4.85 -3.69
N ASP A 115 15.11 5.65 -4.40
CA ASP A 115 15.47 5.35 -5.78
C ASP A 115 16.58 4.30 -5.82
N SER A 116 16.22 3.05 -5.54
CA SER A 116 17.13 1.92 -5.64
C SER A 116 16.47 0.64 -6.10
N SER A 117 17.28 -0.22 -6.71
CA SER A 117 16.88 -1.54 -7.22
C SER A 117 16.41 -2.51 -6.12
N ARG A 118 16.59 -2.17 -4.84
CA ARG A 118 16.17 -3.00 -3.70
C ARG A 118 14.68 -2.89 -3.40
N VAL A 119 14.05 -1.78 -3.78
CA VAL A 119 12.66 -1.48 -3.42
C VAL A 119 11.69 -2.43 -4.14
N ASP A 120 11.85 -2.63 -5.44
CA ASP A 120 10.95 -3.45 -6.24
C ASP A 120 10.86 -4.92 -5.76
N PRO A 121 11.96 -5.69 -5.64
CA PRO A 121 11.88 -7.07 -5.17
C PRO A 121 11.39 -7.15 -3.72
N TRP A 122 11.60 -6.11 -2.91
CA TRP A 122 11.09 -6.06 -1.53
C TRP A 122 9.58 -5.81 -1.48
N ILE A 123 9.06 -4.84 -2.25
CA ILE A 123 7.63 -4.53 -2.32
C ILE A 123 6.85 -5.73 -2.87
N VAL A 124 7.38 -6.43 -3.88
CA VAL A 124 6.74 -7.64 -4.42
C VAL A 124 6.54 -8.70 -3.32
N ARG A 125 7.51 -8.87 -2.42
CA ARG A 125 7.35 -9.77 -1.27
C ARG A 125 6.30 -9.27 -0.27
N GLN A 126 6.17 -7.96 -0.05
CA GLN A 126 5.10 -7.43 0.81
C GLN A 126 3.73 -7.64 0.18
N ALA A 127 3.60 -7.41 -1.13
CA ALA A 127 2.37 -7.64 -1.86
C ALA A 127 1.94 -9.12 -1.79
N ALA A 128 2.89 -10.04 -1.99
CA ALA A 128 2.64 -11.48 -1.85
C ALA A 128 2.19 -11.86 -0.44
N ARG A 129 2.79 -11.27 0.61
CA ARG A 129 2.36 -11.46 2.01
C ARG A 129 0.94 -10.93 2.24
N ALA A 130 0.59 -9.77 1.70
CA ALA A 130 -0.75 -9.20 1.80
C ALA A 130 -1.80 -10.08 1.08
N ALA A 131 -1.50 -10.56 -0.12
CA ALA A 131 -2.35 -11.47 -0.88
C ALA A 131 -2.59 -12.81 -0.16
N ALA A 132 -1.54 -13.36 0.48
CA ALA A 132 -1.68 -14.56 1.31
C ALA A 132 -2.64 -14.32 2.49
N ARG A 133 -2.53 -13.18 3.18
CA ARG A 133 -3.46 -12.80 4.26
C ARG A 133 -4.90 -12.63 3.77
N CYS A 134 -5.11 -12.09 2.56
CA CYS A 134 -6.45 -12.03 1.95
C CYS A 134 -7.03 -13.45 1.81
N THR A 135 -6.23 -14.37 1.28
CA THR A 135 -6.63 -15.78 1.07
C THR A 135 -6.96 -16.48 2.39
N GLU A 136 -6.15 -16.26 3.43
CA GLU A 136 -6.41 -16.79 4.77
C GLU A 136 -7.73 -16.28 5.35
N ARG A 137 -7.98 -14.97 5.22
CA ARG A 137 -9.20 -14.32 5.73
C ARG A 137 -10.47 -14.80 5.02
N LEU A 138 -10.38 -15.03 3.70
CA LEU A 138 -11.44 -15.66 2.91
C LEU A 138 -11.73 -17.08 3.36
N ALA A 139 -10.68 -17.90 3.50
CA ALA A 139 -10.82 -19.28 3.93
C ALA A 139 -11.45 -19.39 5.33
N GLU A 140 -11.10 -18.47 6.24
CA GLU A 140 -11.72 -18.37 7.55
C GLU A 140 -13.21 -18.05 7.48
N PHE A 141 -13.61 -17.09 6.63
CA PHE A 141 -15.01 -16.76 6.41
C PHE A 141 -15.80 -17.96 5.86
N SER A 142 -15.30 -18.63 4.83
CA SER A 142 -15.94 -19.83 4.26
C SER A 142 -16.04 -21.01 5.24
N ARG A 143 -15.14 -21.11 6.23
CA ARG A 143 -15.25 -22.10 7.30
C ARG A 143 -16.41 -21.76 8.24
N ARG A 144 -16.52 -20.50 8.69
CA ARG A 144 -17.59 -20.06 9.61
C ARG A 144 -18.98 -20.20 9.00
N ASP A 145 -19.14 -19.83 7.73
CA ASP A 145 -20.43 -19.89 7.03
C ASP A 145 -20.98 -21.33 6.94
N ARG A 146 -20.10 -22.30 6.63
CA ARG A 146 -20.47 -23.73 6.61
C ARG A 146 -20.93 -24.26 7.97
N THR A 147 -20.36 -23.79 9.07
CA THR A 147 -20.75 -24.23 10.42
C THR A 147 -22.13 -23.68 10.80
N THR A 148 -22.48 -22.48 10.35
CA THR A 148 -23.79 -21.84 10.62
C THR A 148 -24.91 -22.48 9.81
N ALA A 149 -24.64 -22.92 8.57
CA ALA A 149 -25.65 -23.52 7.69
C ALA A 149 -26.02 -24.99 8.02
N GLY A 150 -25.25 -25.67 8.89
CA GLY A 150 -25.43 -27.08 9.24
C GLY A 150 -26.00 -27.33 10.64
N GLY A 151 -26.48 -26.30 11.34
CA GLY A 151 -27.05 -26.36 12.70
C GLY A 151 -28.56 -26.26 12.73
#